data_AF-A0A1H4AG28-F1
#
_entry.id   AF-A0A1H4AG28-F1
#
_cell.length_a   1.000
_cell.length_b   1.000
_cell.length_c   1.000
_cell.angle_alpha   90.00
_cell.angle_beta   90.00
_cell.angle_gamma   90.00
#
_symmetry.space_group_name_H-M   'P 1'
#
loop_
_entity.id
_entity.type
_entity.pdbx_description
1 polymer ?
#
loop_
_entity_poly.entity_id
_entity_poly.type
_entity_poly.pdbx_seq_one_letter_code
_entity_poly.pdbx_strand_id
1 'polypeptide(L)'
;MMRYTDPLAIEYLNKLRRLKTAAQKTVDNIARWEVNLANKDKELAAPIACYGEKTGQAKPGSSVVERLALREEMLREKINRAKVALYNLRQDIYKLEMPLEYLLLEERDITTEHFLEGYNWSFIGTSRHRSRQWAYNKGVQGVKNLAGILRRPEFAELIRSYLTADSVSDCAG
;
A
#
# COMPACT_ATOMS: atom_id res chain seq x y z
N MET A 1 15.33 -19.27 20.68
CA MET A 1 14.51 -18.46 19.75
C MET A 1 13.10 -18.41 20.33
N MET A 2 12.80 -17.39 21.16
CA MET A 2 11.48 -17.27 21.80
C MET A 2 10.47 -16.79 20.76
N ARG A 3 9.43 -17.61 20.53
CA ARG A 3 8.44 -17.41 19.48
C ARG A 3 7.34 -16.47 19.98
N TYR A 4 6.91 -15.54 19.12
CA TYR A 4 5.66 -14.83 19.31
C TYR A 4 4.53 -15.86 19.51
N THR A 5 3.76 -15.70 20.57
CA THR A 5 2.95 -16.80 21.14
C THR A 5 1.66 -17.07 20.38
N ASP A 6 1.28 -16.25 19.41
CA ASP A 6 0.02 -16.43 18.69
C ASP A 6 0.18 -16.26 17.17
N PRO A 7 0.12 -17.34 16.38
CA PRO A 7 0.33 -17.28 14.93
C PRO A 7 -0.75 -16.47 14.22
N LEU A 8 -1.98 -16.46 14.74
CA LEU A 8 -3.11 -15.74 14.15
C LEU A 8 -2.86 -14.23 14.12
N ALA A 9 -2.47 -13.66 15.26
CA ALA A 9 -2.20 -12.23 15.35
C ALA A 9 -0.99 -11.81 14.50
N ILE A 10 0.03 -12.66 14.44
CA ILE A 10 1.21 -12.41 13.61
C ILE A 10 0.87 -12.45 12.12
N GLU A 11 0.08 -13.43 11.69
CA GLU A 11 -0.37 -13.54 10.30
C GLU A 11 -1.23 -12.33 9.90
N TYR A 12 -2.18 -11.97 10.76
CA TYR A 12 -3.01 -10.78 10.58
C TYR A 12 -2.17 -9.49 10.47
N LEU A 13 -1.23 -9.25 11.39
CA LEU A 13 -0.35 -8.07 11.36
C LEU A 13 0.52 -8.04 10.09
N ASN A 14 1.06 -9.19 9.68
CA ASN A 14 1.83 -9.30 8.44
C ASN A 14 0.97 -9.00 7.21
N LYS A 15 -0.28 -9.48 7.18
CA LYS A 15 -1.21 -9.20 6.08
C LYS A 15 -1.58 -7.72 6.03
N LEU A 16 -1.87 -7.11 7.18
CA LEU A 16 -2.12 -5.67 7.29
C LEU A 16 -0.92 -4.84 6.80
N ARG A 17 0.31 -5.21 7.20
CA ARG A 17 1.53 -4.56 6.72
C ARG A 17 1.68 -4.65 5.20
N ARG A 18 1.40 -5.82 4.61
CA ARG A 18 1.46 -6.01 3.15
C ARG A 18 0.45 -5.13 2.44
N LEU A 19 -0.79 -5.04 2.96
CA LEU A 19 -1.82 -4.17 2.41
C LEU A 19 -1.41 -2.69 2.49
N LYS A 20 -0.93 -2.21 3.65
CA LYS A 20 -0.41 -0.83 3.79
C LYS A 20 0.72 -0.54 2.80
N THR A 21 1.63 -1.49 2.63
CA THR A 21 2.73 -1.37 1.66
C THR A 21 2.22 -1.33 0.21
N ALA A 22 1.21 -2.14 -0.12
CA ALA A 22 0.57 -2.12 -1.44
C ALA A 22 -0.14 -0.78 -1.68
N ALA A 23 -0.85 -0.24 -0.68
CA ALA A 23 -1.48 1.07 -0.74
C ALA A 23 -0.46 2.15 -1.10
N GLN A 24 0.67 2.18 -0.38
CA GLN A 24 1.71 3.17 -0.59
C GLN A 24 2.31 3.05 -2.00
N LYS A 25 2.61 1.83 -2.46
CA LYS A 25 3.09 1.61 -3.84
C LYS A 25 2.10 2.11 -4.88
N THR A 26 0.81 1.91 -4.69
CA THR A 26 -0.23 2.41 -5.60
C THR A 26 -0.27 3.94 -5.61
N VAL A 27 -0.13 4.59 -4.45
CA VAL A 27 0.01 6.05 -4.36
C VAL A 27 1.22 6.54 -5.16
N ASP A 28 2.39 5.93 -4.94
CA ASP A 28 3.63 6.30 -5.63
C ASP A 28 3.51 6.11 -7.15
N ASN A 29 2.84 5.04 -7.59
CA ASN A 29 2.60 4.77 -9.01
C ASN A 29 1.65 5.80 -9.64
N ILE A 30 0.56 6.15 -8.96
CA ILE A 30 -0.36 7.21 -9.42
C ILE A 30 0.39 8.53 -9.57
N ALA A 31 1.17 8.93 -8.56
CA ALA A 31 1.95 10.16 -8.60
C ALA A 31 2.94 10.17 -9.79
N ARG A 32 3.64 9.05 -10.04
CA ARG A 32 4.52 8.90 -11.21
C ARG A 32 3.78 9.05 -12.53
N TRP A 33 2.59 8.45 -12.66
CA TRP A 33 1.81 8.55 -13.89
C TRP A 33 1.22 9.95 -14.10
N GLU A 34 0.83 10.64 -13.03
CA GLU A 34 0.38 12.04 -13.07
C GLU A 34 1.51 12.97 -13.51
N VAL A 35 2.73 12.78 -12.99
CA VAL A 35 3.92 13.52 -13.43
C VAL A 35 4.22 13.24 -14.91
N ASN A 36 4.13 11.99 -15.35
CA ASN A 36 4.30 11.62 -16.76
C ASN A 36 3.23 12.26 -17.67
N LEU A 37 2.02 12.49 -17.15
CA LEU A 37 0.96 13.17 -17.89
C LEU A 37 1.20 14.68 -17.95
N ALA A 38 1.66 15.29 -16.86
CA ALA A 38 1.97 16.72 -16.79
C ALA A 38 3.21 17.12 -17.62
N ASN A 39 4.22 16.25 -17.73
CA ASN A 39 5.43 16.54 -18.51
C ASN A 39 5.24 16.39 -20.04
N LYS A 40 4.06 16.00 -20.52
CA LYS A 40 3.79 15.81 -21.95
C LYS A 40 3.86 17.10 -22.77
N ASP A 41 3.56 18.25 -22.18
CA ASP A 41 3.64 19.54 -22.86
C ASP A 41 5.07 19.84 -23.34
N LYS A 42 6.08 19.27 -22.66
CA LYS A 42 7.49 19.38 -23.06
C LYS A 42 7.87 18.44 -24.21
N GLU A 43 7.20 17.28 -24.32
CA GLU A 43 7.41 16.33 -25.42
C GLU A 43 6.71 16.75 -26.71
N LEU A 44 5.59 17.49 -26.63
CA LEU A 44 4.89 18.06 -27.78
C LEU A 44 5.60 19.28 -28.40
N ALA A 45 6.40 20.01 -27.61
CA ALA A 45 7.16 21.17 -28.10
C ALA A 45 8.36 20.78 -28.99
N ALA A 46 8.90 19.57 -28.83
CA ALA A 46 10.10 19.10 -29.53
C ALA A 46 9.91 18.66 -31.01
N PRO A 47 8.78 18.09 -31.48
CA PRO A 47 8.66 17.60 -32.86
C PRO A 47 8.04 18.61 -33.83
N ILE A 48 7.36 19.66 -33.34
CA ILE A 48 6.68 20.65 -34.20
C ILE A 48 7.68 21.63 -34.83
N ALA A 49 8.85 21.82 -34.22
CA ALA A 49 9.90 22.71 -34.73
C ALA A 49 10.61 22.20 -36.01
N CYS A 50 10.36 20.96 -36.45
CA CYS A 50 11.02 20.35 -37.61
C CYS A 50 10.11 20.15 -38.83
N TYR A 51 9.02 20.93 -38.98
CA TYR A 51 8.28 21.00 -40.24
C TYR A 51 8.93 21.97 -41.26
N GLY A 52 10.25 21.92 -41.36
CA GLY A 52 11.02 22.43 -42.49
C GLY A 52 11.62 21.25 -43.24
N GLU A 53 11.00 20.88 -44.36
CA GLU A 53 11.57 20.07 -45.44
C GLU A 53 12.12 18.66 -45.10
N LYS A 54 11.26 17.65 -45.18
CA LYS A 54 11.46 16.44 -46.03
C LYS A 54 10.33 15.43 -45.87
N THR A 55 9.59 15.24 -46.96
CA THR A 55 8.66 14.12 -47.16
C THR A 55 9.44 12.81 -47.21
N GLY A 56 9.44 12.06 -46.11
CA GLY A 56 10.04 10.73 -46.00
C GLY A 56 9.04 9.75 -45.40
N GLN A 57 8.27 9.09 -46.28
CA GLN A 57 7.56 7.82 -46.11
C GLN A 57 7.26 7.34 -44.66
N ALA A 58 6.07 7.68 -44.16
CA ALA A 58 5.44 6.92 -43.08
C ALA A 58 4.10 6.36 -43.59
N LYS A 59 3.89 5.05 -43.42
CA LYS A 59 2.64 4.36 -43.76
C LYS A 59 1.44 4.96 -42.98
N PRO A 60 0.22 4.88 -43.55
CA PRO A 60 -0.95 5.60 -43.07
C PRO A 60 -1.60 4.87 -41.89
N GLY A 61 -2.04 5.62 -40.89
CA GLY A 61 -3.00 5.09 -39.91
C GLY A 61 -3.20 5.91 -38.66
N SER A 62 -2.21 6.70 -38.22
CA SER A 62 -2.44 7.72 -37.20
C SER A 62 -1.35 8.78 -37.19
N SER A 63 -1.75 10.05 -37.09
CA SER A 63 -0.81 11.16 -36.88
C SER A 63 -0.05 10.96 -35.56
N VAL A 64 1.14 11.54 -35.42
CA VAL A 64 1.90 11.54 -34.14
C VAL A 64 1.01 12.06 -32.99
N VAL A 65 0.13 13.01 -33.29
CA VAL A 65 -0.86 13.58 -32.39
C VAL A 65 -1.88 12.53 -31.92
N GLU A 66 -2.46 11.75 -32.83
CA GLU A 66 -3.42 10.68 -32.48
C GLU A 66 -2.81 9.60 -31.58
N ARG A 67 -1.55 9.21 -31.83
CA ARG A 67 -0.86 8.22 -30.96
C ARG A 67 -0.59 8.78 -29.55
N LEU A 68 -0.27 10.07 -29.45
CA LEU A 68 -0.08 10.74 -28.17
C LEU A 68 -1.40 10.88 -27.40
N ALA A 69 -2.49 11.21 -28.09
CA ALA A 69 -3.83 11.29 -27.53
C ALA A 69 -4.29 9.93 -27.00
N LEU A 70 -4.12 8.85 -27.77
CA LEU A 70 -4.46 7.49 -27.32
C LEU A 70 -3.64 7.08 -26.09
N ARG A 71 -2.32 7.35 -26.08
CA ARG A 71 -1.46 7.08 -24.92
C ARG A 71 -1.90 7.89 -23.69
N GLU A 72 -2.45 9.09 -23.89
CA GLU A 72 -3.01 9.89 -22.81
C GLU A 72 -4.29 9.30 -22.25
N GLU A 73 -5.24 8.96 -23.11
CA GLU A 73 -6.48 8.31 -22.71
C GLU A 73 -6.20 7.03 -21.90
N MET A 74 -5.32 6.16 -22.42
CA MET A 74 -4.92 4.94 -21.71
C MET A 74 -4.27 5.22 -20.35
N LEU A 75 -3.44 6.26 -20.25
CA LEU A 75 -2.79 6.61 -18.98
C LEU A 75 -3.79 7.21 -17.98
N ARG A 76 -4.73 8.03 -18.43
CA ARG A 76 -5.82 8.59 -17.61
C ARG A 76 -6.72 7.46 -17.09
N GLU A 77 -7.10 6.52 -17.96
CA GLU A 77 -7.84 5.33 -17.54
C GLU A 77 -7.08 4.52 -16.51
N LYS A 78 -5.78 4.28 -16.73
CA LYS A 78 -4.93 3.55 -15.78
C LYS A 78 -4.88 4.23 -14.42
N ILE A 79 -4.72 5.56 -14.39
CA ILE A 79 -4.75 6.37 -13.16
C ILE A 79 -6.12 6.22 -12.48
N ASN A 80 -7.22 6.33 -13.21
CA ASN A 80 -8.56 6.23 -12.64
C ASN A 80 -8.82 4.84 -12.03
N ARG A 81 -8.46 3.76 -12.73
CA ARG A 81 -8.56 2.39 -12.21
C ARG A 81 -7.74 2.21 -10.94
N ALA A 82 -6.51 2.74 -10.92
CA ALA A 82 -5.66 2.67 -9.74
C ALA A 82 -6.20 3.51 -8.56
N LYS A 83 -6.82 4.66 -8.81
CA LYS A 83 -7.50 5.47 -7.77
C LYS A 83 -8.67 4.72 -7.14
N VAL A 84 -9.48 4.03 -7.95
CA VAL A 84 -10.57 3.18 -7.45
C VAL A 84 -10.02 2.01 -6.63
N ALA A 85 -9.00 1.33 -7.14
CA ALA A 85 -8.34 0.24 -6.41
C ALA A 85 -7.75 0.72 -5.07
N LEU A 86 -7.10 1.89 -5.07
CA LEU A 86 -6.55 2.50 -3.86
C LEU A 86 -7.65 2.84 -2.84
N TYR A 87 -8.79 3.36 -3.30
CA TYR A 87 -9.93 3.64 -2.42
C TYR A 87 -10.43 2.37 -1.73
N ASN A 88 -10.67 1.30 -2.51
CA ASN A 88 -11.11 0.01 -1.97
C ASN A 88 -10.09 -0.55 -0.98
N LEU A 89 -8.81 -0.51 -1.34
CA LEU A 89 -7.73 -1.00 -0.49
C LEU A 89 -7.60 -0.21 0.81
N ARG A 90 -7.85 1.11 0.79
CA ARG A 90 -7.92 1.94 2.02
C ARG A 90 -9.11 1.56 2.90
N GLN A 91 -10.27 1.27 2.32
CA GLN A 91 -11.44 0.79 3.07
C GLN A 91 -11.15 -0.56 3.75
N ASP A 92 -10.45 -1.45 3.04
CA ASP A 92 -10.03 -2.74 3.57
C ASP A 92 -9.04 -2.59 4.73
N ILE A 93 -8.03 -1.72 4.57
CA ILE A 93 -7.08 -1.39 5.65
C ILE A 93 -7.82 -0.84 6.86
N TYR A 94 -8.73 0.11 6.66
CA TYR A 94 -9.48 0.72 7.76
C TYR A 94 -10.26 -0.33 8.56
N LYS A 95 -11.00 -1.21 7.88
CA LYS A 95 -11.72 -2.31 8.55
C LYS A 95 -10.77 -3.23 9.32
N LEU A 96 -9.62 -3.54 8.72
CA LEU A 96 -8.60 -4.34 9.37
C LEU A 96 -7.86 -3.60 10.46
N GLU A 97 -7.90 -2.28 10.59
CA GLU A 97 -7.31 -1.56 11.72
C GLU A 97 -8.22 -1.56 12.95
N MET A 98 -9.53 -1.76 12.78
CA MET A 98 -10.50 -1.78 13.89
C MET A 98 -10.10 -2.67 15.07
N PRO A 99 -9.63 -3.93 14.90
CA PRO A 99 -9.21 -4.74 16.04
C PRO A 99 -8.05 -4.15 16.85
N LEU A 100 -7.19 -3.34 16.24
CA LEU A 100 -6.09 -2.67 16.93
C LEU A 100 -6.58 -1.57 17.87
N GLU A 101 -7.75 -0.98 17.59
CA GLU A 101 -8.34 0.06 18.44
C GLU A 101 -8.83 -0.46 19.78
N TYR A 102 -9.08 -1.78 19.88
CA TYR A 102 -9.48 -2.44 21.13
C TYR A 102 -8.29 -2.77 22.05
N LEU A 103 -7.05 -2.56 21.59
CA LEU A 103 -5.87 -2.66 22.43
C LEU A 103 -5.75 -1.42 23.32
N LEU A 104 -5.05 -1.58 24.45
CA LEU A 104 -4.60 -0.41 25.21
C LEU A 104 -3.69 0.45 24.33
N LEU A 105 -3.80 1.77 24.43
CA LEU A 105 -3.06 2.72 23.59
C LEU A 105 -1.57 2.38 23.49
N GLU A 106 -0.93 2.13 24.64
CA GLU A 106 0.50 1.77 24.70
C GLU A 106 0.82 0.46 23.97
N GLU A 107 -0.04 -0.55 24.08
CA GLU A 107 0.14 -1.84 23.39
C GLU A 107 -0.07 -1.68 21.90
N ARG A 108 -1.11 -0.95 21.50
CA ARG A 108 -1.42 -0.64 20.11
C ARG A 108 -0.24 0.05 19.43
N ASP A 109 0.31 1.09 20.06
CA ASP A 109 1.39 1.86 19.46
C ASP A 109 2.65 1.02 19.32
N ILE A 110 3.05 0.28 20.37
CA ILE A 110 4.24 -0.59 20.33
C ILE A 110 4.08 -1.72 19.30
N THR A 111 2.90 -2.33 19.21
CA THR A 111 2.59 -3.34 18.20
C THR A 111 2.63 -2.74 16.79
N THR A 112 2.11 -1.53 16.60
CA THR A 112 2.11 -0.81 15.31
C THR A 112 3.54 -0.47 14.87
N GLU A 113 4.32 0.16 15.75
CA GLU A 113 5.71 0.54 15.50
C GLU A 113 6.56 -0.68 15.10
N HIS A 114 6.42 -1.81 15.80
CA HIS A 114 7.21 -2.99 15.48
C HIS A 114 6.73 -3.72 14.23
N PHE A 115 5.45 -4.05 14.15
CA PHE A 115 4.94 -4.97 13.14
C PHE A 115 4.48 -4.30 11.85
N LEU A 116 3.99 -3.06 11.93
CA LEU A 116 3.50 -2.33 10.75
C LEU A 116 4.56 -1.38 10.20
N GLU A 117 5.27 -0.66 11.06
CA GLU A 117 6.31 0.31 10.67
C GLU A 117 7.70 -0.34 10.54
N GLY A 118 7.93 -1.45 11.24
CA GLY A 118 9.17 -2.23 11.11
C GLY A 118 10.31 -1.77 12.01
N TYR A 119 10.03 -0.95 13.03
CA TYR A 119 11.04 -0.53 14.00
C TYR A 119 11.49 -1.69 14.88
N ASN A 120 12.77 -1.72 15.22
CA ASN A 120 13.30 -2.74 16.14
C ASN A 120 13.00 -2.38 17.61
N TRP A 121 12.97 -3.39 18.49
CA TRP A 121 12.66 -3.21 19.90
C TRP A 121 13.60 -2.26 20.65
N SER A 122 14.86 -2.15 20.21
CA SER A 122 15.82 -1.22 20.81
C SER A 122 15.44 0.23 20.51
N PHE A 123 15.06 0.52 19.26
CA PHE A 123 14.62 1.83 18.84
C PHE A 123 13.35 2.25 19.60
N ILE A 124 12.35 1.37 19.68
CA ILE A 124 11.09 1.61 20.42
C ILE A 124 11.35 1.85 21.90
N GLY A 125 12.26 1.07 22.51
CA GLY A 125 12.65 1.27 23.90
C GLY A 125 13.27 2.66 24.09
N THR A 126 14.27 3.01 23.28
CA THR A 126 14.98 4.28 23.37
C THR A 126 14.07 5.48 23.12
N SER A 127 13.20 5.45 22.09
CA SER A 127 12.27 6.54 21.78
C SER A 127 11.28 6.83 22.90
N ARG A 128 10.98 5.81 23.73
CA ARG A 128 10.06 5.90 24.88
C ARG A 128 10.78 6.02 26.23
N HIS A 129 12.11 6.20 26.25
CA HIS A 129 12.93 6.22 27.47
C HIS A 129 12.78 4.96 28.35
N ARG A 130 12.66 3.79 27.72
CA ARG A 130 12.53 2.48 28.36
C ARG A 130 13.59 1.51 27.85
N SER A 131 13.71 0.36 28.51
CA SER A 131 14.63 -0.69 28.05
C SER A 131 14.05 -1.43 26.83
N ARG A 132 14.94 -2.03 26.03
CA ARG A 132 14.56 -2.96 24.94
C ARG A 132 13.64 -4.08 25.45
N GLN A 133 13.95 -4.65 26.63
CA GLN A 133 13.18 -5.75 27.20
C GLN A 133 11.76 -5.32 27.56
N TRP A 134 11.60 -4.08 28.05
CA TRP A 134 10.28 -3.52 28.32
C TRP A 134 9.45 -3.41 27.04
N ALA A 135 10.03 -2.87 25.97
CA ALA A 135 9.34 -2.73 24.68
C ALA A 135 8.92 -4.09 24.12
N TYR A 136 9.83 -5.08 24.19
CA TYR A 136 9.54 -6.46 23.80
C TYR A 136 8.38 -7.06 24.61
N ASN A 137 8.42 -6.98 25.94
CA ASN A 137 7.38 -7.53 26.80
C ASN A 137 6.01 -6.91 26.50
N LYS A 138 5.96 -5.59 26.30
CA LYS A 138 4.75 -4.87 25.92
C LYS A 138 4.25 -5.27 24.53
N GLY A 139 5.14 -5.42 23.56
CA GLY A 139 4.81 -5.90 22.22
C GLY A 139 4.23 -7.32 22.23
N VAL A 140 4.82 -8.24 23.00
CA VAL A 140 4.29 -9.61 23.17
C VAL A 140 2.92 -9.61 23.83
N GLN A 141 2.73 -8.77 24.85
CA GLN A 141 1.43 -8.61 25.50
C GLN A 141 0.38 -8.08 24.51
N GLY A 142 0.73 -7.06 23.70
CA GLY A 142 -0.13 -6.52 22.65
C GLY A 142 -0.53 -7.59 21.63
N VAL A 143 0.41 -8.42 21.15
CA VAL A 143 0.10 -9.53 20.23
C VAL A 143 -0.84 -10.55 20.87
N LYS A 144 -0.64 -10.88 22.15
CA LYS A 144 -1.52 -11.82 22.88
C LYS A 144 -2.94 -11.26 23.03
N ASN A 145 -3.05 -9.99 23.43
CA ASN A 145 -4.34 -9.32 23.58
C ASN A 145 -5.06 -9.19 22.24
N LEU A 146 -4.31 -8.83 21.18
CA LEU A 146 -4.81 -8.75 19.82
C LEU A 146 -5.38 -10.10 19.38
N ALA A 147 -4.66 -11.20 19.62
CA ALA A 147 -5.17 -12.51 19.29
C ALA A 147 -6.46 -12.88 20.04
N GLY A 148 -6.63 -12.39 21.28
CA GLY A 148 -7.89 -12.51 22.02
C GLY A 148 -9.03 -11.72 21.37
N ILE A 149 -8.75 -10.49 20.93
CA ILE A 149 -9.71 -9.62 20.21
C ILE A 149 -10.10 -10.28 18.87
N LEU A 150 -9.12 -10.74 18.10
CA LEU A 150 -9.33 -11.36 16.80
C LEU A 150 -10.22 -12.63 16.87
N ARG A 151 -10.22 -13.34 17.99
CA ARG A 151 -11.08 -14.52 18.19
C ARG A 151 -12.53 -14.19 18.55
N ARG A 152 -12.86 -12.91 18.77
CA ARG A 152 -14.23 -12.50 19.07
C ARG A 152 -15.13 -12.72 17.85
N PRO A 153 -16.41 -13.08 18.05
CA PRO A 153 -17.33 -13.35 16.95
C PRO A 153 -17.51 -12.15 16.01
N GLU A 154 -17.44 -10.93 16.54
CA GLU A 154 -17.52 -9.67 15.78
C GLU A 154 -16.42 -9.50 14.72
N PHE A 155 -15.26 -10.12 14.90
CA PHE A 155 -14.14 -10.08 13.96
C PHE A 155 -13.95 -11.38 13.17
N ALA A 156 -14.68 -12.45 13.52
CA ALA A 156 -14.47 -13.77 12.94
C ALA A 156 -14.71 -13.79 11.41
N GLU A 157 -15.75 -13.11 10.92
CA GLU A 157 -16.04 -13.03 9.49
C GLU A 157 -15.05 -12.15 8.73
N LEU A 158 -14.66 -11.02 9.32
CA LEU A 158 -13.61 -10.16 8.78
C LEU A 158 -12.31 -10.97 8.64
N ILE A 159 -11.84 -11.61 9.70
CA ILE A 159 -10.59 -12.35 9.67
C ILE A 159 -10.66 -13.55 8.74
N ARG A 160 -11.78 -14.28 8.70
CA ARG A 160 -11.94 -15.38 7.74
C ARG A 160 -11.83 -14.86 6.31
N SER A 161 -12.63 -13.88 5.93
CA SER A 161 -12.62 -13.33 4.57
C SER A 161 -11.24 -12.80 4.18
N TYR A 162 -10.54 -12.12 5.09
CA TYR A 162 -9.21 -11.61 4.77
C TYR A 162 -8.13 -12.68 4.83
N LEU A 163 -8.05 -13.57 5.82
CA LEU A 163 -6.96 -14.56 5.87
C LEU A 163 -7.08 -15.63 4.79
N THR A 164 -8.29 -16.04 4.39
CA THR A 164 -8.48 -17.05 3.34
C THR A 164 -8.43 -16.48 1.93
N ALA A 165 -8.66 -15.17 1.76
CA ALA A 165 -8.49 -14.54 0.46
C ALA A 165 -6.99 -14.46 0.14
N ASP A 166 -6.53 -15.29 -0.79
CA ASP A 166 -5.23 -15.18 -1.49
C ASP A 166 -5.15 -13.91 -2.37
N SER A 167 -6.02 -12.92 -2.15
CA SER A 167 -6.14 -11.69 -2.91
C SER A 167 -5.02 -10.69 -2.57
N VAL A 168 -3.78 -11.06 -2.84
CA VAL A 168 -2.85 -10.13 -3.48
C VAL A 168 -2.81 -10.54 -4.95
N SER A 169 -3.98 -10.45 -5.59
CA SER A 169 -4.09 -10.57 -7.04
C SER A 169 -3.43 -9.34 -7.66
N ASP A 170 -2.27 -9.57 -8.27
CA ASP A 170 -1.79 -8.98 -9.53
C ASP A 170 -2.13 -7.51 -9.82
N CYS A 171 -2.04 -6.63 -8.82
CA CYS A 171 -2.02 -5.17 -9.07
C CYS A 171 -0.62 -4.66 -9.47
N ALA A 172 0.33 -5.58 -9.70
CA ALA A 172 1.70 -5.29 -10.11
C ALA A 172 2.03 -6.03 -11.42
N GLY A 173 1.37 -5.60 -12.51
CA GLY A 173 1.69 -5.92 -13.90
C GLY A 173 1.39 -4.72 -14.78
#